data_AF-A0ABD3XSJ2-F1
#
_entry.id   AF-A0ABD3XSJ2-F1
#
_cell.length_a   1.000
_cell.length_b   1.000
_cell.length_c   1.000
_cell.angle_alpha   90.00
_cell.angle_beta   90.00
_cell.angle_gamma   90.00
#
_symmetry.space_group_name_H-M   'P 1'
#
loop_
_entity.id
_entity.type
_entity.pdbx_description
1 polymer ?
#
loop_
_entity_poly.entity_id
_entity_poly.type
_entity_poly.pdbx_seq_one_letter_code
_entity_poly.pdbx_strand_id
1 'polypeptide(L)' 'ELEPIFRTISTLITCERTVICGDFNAHNKQWGGGMTDKRGRLIEAWANTSTLTILNDGAGTRLNP' A
#
# COMPACT_ATOMS: atom_id res chain seq x y z
N GLU A 1 -1.14 9.54 18.22
CA GLU A 1 -0.65 10.11 16.95
C GLU A 1 -0.71 9.05 15.86
N LEU A 2 -1.15 9.40 14.65
CA LEU A 2 -1.01 8.50 13.50
C LEU A 2 0.48 8.34 13.18
N GLU A 3 0.92 7.11 12.86
CA GLU A 3 2.31 6.90 12.44
C GLU A 3 2.68 7.82 11.25
N PRO A 4 3.94 8.29 11.16
CA PRO A 4 4.39 9.18 10.09
C PRO A 4 4.02 8.69 8.68
N ILE A 5 4.12 7.38 8.44
CA ILE A 5 3.79 6.76 7.15
C ILE A 5 2.32 6.99 6.77
N PHE A 6 1.39 6.92 7.72
CA PHE A 6 -0.04 7.12 7.46
C PHE A 6 -0.32 8.56 7.03
N ARG A 7 0.37 9.54 7.66
CA ARG A 7 0.26 10.95 7.28
C ARG A 7 0.76 11.17 5.86
N THR A 8 1.92 10.63 5.51
CA THR A 8 2.51 10.79 4.17
C THR A 8 1.65 10.15 3.08
N ILE A 9 1.19 8.90 3.26
CA ILE A 9 0.38 8.24 2.22
C ILE A 9 -1.00 8.91 2.06
N SER A 10 -1.56 9.49 3.12
CA SER A 10 -2.83 10.23 3.04
C SER A 10 -2.76 11.46 2.15
N THR A 11 -1.57 12.05 1.92
CA THR A 11 -1.43 13.20 1.01
C THR A 11 -1.40 12.80 -0.47
N LEU A 12 -1.34 11.50 -0.78
CA LEU A 12 -1.29 11.00 -2.17
C LEU A 12 -2.64 11.10 -2.88
N ILE A 13 -3.75 11.19 -2.14
CA ILE A 13 -5.09 11.36 -2.72
C ILE A 13 -5.31 12.85 -2.99
N THR A 14 -5.11 13.27 -4.23
CA THR A 14 -5.23 14.69 -4.62
C THR A 14 -6.57 15.03 -5.28
N CYS A 15 -7.31 14.04 -5.78
CA CYS A 15 -8.63 14.21 -6.39
C CYS A 15 -9.45 12.90 -6.40
N GLU A 16 -10.73 12.99 -6.80
CA GLU A 16 -11.69 11.86 -6.77
C GLU A 16 -11.28 10.68 -7.66
N ARG A 17 -10.56 10.91 -8.75
CA ARG A 17 -10.13 9.87 -9.70
C ARG A 17 -8.61 9.76 -9.70
N THR A 18 -8.11 8.93 -8.80
CA THR A 18 -6.66 8.77 -8.58
C THR A 18 -6.25 7.30 -8.73
N VAL A 19 -5.11 7.08 -9.38
CA VAL A 19 -4.37 5.81 -9.33
C VAL A 19 -3.06 6.09 -8.62
N ILE A 20 -2.76 5.31 -7.57
CA ILE A 20 -1.57 5.47 -6.76
C ILE A 20 -0.65 4.29 -7.03
N CYS A 21 0.55 4.59 -7.51
CA CYS A 21 1.57 3.59 -7.82
C CYS A 21 2.91 4.04 -7.23
N GLY A 22 3.71 3.07 -6.79
CA GLY A 22 5.04 3.35 -6.27
C GLY A 22 5.65 2.14 -5.59
N ASP A 23 6.93 2.28 -5.23
CA ASP A 23 7.60 1.34 -4.35
C ASP A 23 7.39 1.75 -2.90
N PHE A 24 6.50 1.03 -2.21
CA PHE A 24 6.20 1.28 -0.81
C PHE A 24 7.18 0.60 0.16
N ASN A 25 8.08 -0.27 -0.34
CA ASN A 25 9.01 -1.07 0.47
C ASN A 25 8.33 -1.72 1.70
N ALA A 26 7.17 -2.32 1.45
CA ALA A 26 6.29 -2.92 2.45
C ALA A 26 5.76 -4.26 1.96
N HIS A 27 5.78 -5.27 2.83
CA HIS A 27 5.29 -6.61 2.51
C HIS A 27 3.82 -6.78 2.91
N ASN A 28 2.99 -7.26 1.99
CA ASN A 28 1.63 -7.74 2.26
C ASN A 28 1.24 -8.82 1.24
N LYS A 29 0.48 -9.81 1.69
CA LYS A 29 -0.09 -10.86 0.84
C LYS A 29 -0.99 -10.31 -0.27
N GLN A 30 -1.69 -9.20 -0.04
CA GLN A 30 -2.58 -8.58 -1.04
C GLN A 30 -1.85 -8.11 -2.31
N TRP A 31 -0.54 -7.83 -2.22
CA TRP A 31 0.28 -7.43 -3.37
C TRP A 31 1.49 -8.36 -3.56
N GLY A 32 1.31 -9.64 -3.24
CA GLY A 32 2.24 -10.72 -3.59
C GLY A 32 3.44 -10.91 -2.66
N GLY A 33 3.40 -10.36 -1.45
CA GLY A 33 4.37 -10.68 -0.40
C GLY A 33 4.08 -12.04 0.27
N GLY A 34 5.13 -12.76 0.69
CA GLY A 34 4.98 -14.00 1.47
C GLY A 34 4.48 -13.80 2.91
N MET A 35 4.53 -12.56 3.41
CA MET A 35 4.06 -12.17 4.73
C MET A 35 3.48 -10.75 4.69
N THR A 36 2.76 -10.38 5.75
CA THR A 36 2.34 -9.00 5.97
C THR A 36 3.14 -8.39 7.12
N ASP A 37 3.98 -7.40 6.82
CA ASP A 37 4.78 -6.68 7.83
C ASP A 37 3.99 -5.51 8.45
N LYS A 38 4.64 -4.73 9.33
CA LYS A 38 4.02 -3.57 9.98
C LYS A 38 3.63 -2.47 8.98
N ARG A 39 4.48 -2.17 8.00
CA ARG A 39 4.21 -1.13 6.98
C ARG A 39 3.09 -1.56 6.05
N GLY A 40 3.08 -2.83 5.66
CA GLY A 40 2.05 -3.43 4.82
C GLY A 40 0.68 -3.41 5.49
N ARG A 41 0.60 -3.67 6.81
CA ARG A 41 -0.65 -3.48 7.56
C ARG A 41 -1.13 -2.03 7.56
N LEU A 42 -0.22 -1.06 7.72
CA LEU A 42 -0.58 0.36 7.74
C LEU A 42 -1.07 0.86 6.38
N ILE A 43 -0.43 0.43 5.30
CA ILE A 43 -0.83 0.77 3.92
C ILE A 43 -2.17 0.10 3.57
N GLU A 44 -2.35 -1.18 3.92
CA GLU A 44 -3.62 -1.88 3.70
C GLU A 44 -4.76 -1.23 4.49
N ALA A 45 -4.53 -0.89 5.76
CA ALA A 45 -5.51 -0.16 6.56
C ALA A 45 -5.85 1.20 5.94
N TRP A 46 -4.84 1.97 5.51
CA TRP A 46 -5.06 3.25 4.84
C TRP A 46 -5.86 3.09 3.54
N ALA A 47 -5.53 2.11 2.70
CA ALA A 47 -6.24 1.84 1.45
C ALA A 47 -7.71 1.51 1.72
N ASN A 48 -7.98 0.63 2.69
CA ASN A 48 -9.33 0.25 3.11
C ASN A 48 -10.12 1.45 3.66
N THR A 49 -9.51 2.27 4.53
CA THR A 49 -10.18 3.47 5.09
C THR A 49 -10.40 4.57 4.06
N SER A 50 -9.60 4.60 3.00
CA SER A 50 -9.68 5.59 1.92
C SER A 50 -10.51 5.09 0.74
N THR A 51 -11.19 3.95 0.86
CA THR A 51 -12.00 3.32 -0.20
C THR A 51 -11.22 3.06 -1.50
N LEU A 52 -9.91 2.82 -1.39
CA LEU A 52 -9.06 2.44 -2.50
C LEU A 52 -9.16 0.94 -2.78
N THR A 53 -9.00 0.56 -4.05
CA THR A 53 -8.97 -0.84 -4.49
C THR A 53 -7.54 -1.25 -4.81
N ILE A 54 -7.09 -2.38 -4.29
CA ILE A 54 -5.79 -2.97 -4.64
C ILE A 54 -5.91 -3.60 -6.03
N LEU A 55 -5.03 -3.21 -6.95
CA LEU A 55 -5.01 -3.70 -8.34
C LEU A 55 -4.02 -4.83 -8.59
N ASN A 56 -3.15 -5.12 -7.62
CA ASN A 56 -2.23 -6.26 -7.70
C ASN A 56 -3.02 -7.58 -7.75
N ASP A 57 -2.50 -8.54 -8.51
CA ASP A 57 -3.07 -9.88 -8.69
C ASP A 57 -2.50 -10.92 -7.69
N GLY A 58 -1.67 -10.46 -6.75
CA GLY A 58 -0.97 -11.32 -5.79
C GLY A 58 0.33 -11.94 -6.31
N ALA A 59 0.78 -11.63 -7.53
CA ALA A 59 2.11 -12.02 -8.00
C ALA A 59 3.22 -11.20 -7.32
N GLY A 60 4.36 -11.83 -7.06
CA GLY A 60 5.52 -11.16 -6.46
C GLY A 60 6.06 -10.07 -7.38
N THR A 61 6.27 -8.87 -6.85
CA THR A 61 6.67 -7.68 -7.63
C THR A 61 8.17 -7.40 -7.61
N ARG A 62 8.92 -7.94 -6.63
CA ARG A 62 10.36 -7.72 -6.48
C ARG A 62 11.16 -8.83 -7.16
N LEU A 63 11.91 -8.46 -8.20
CA LEU A 63 12.93 -9.33 -8.79
C LEU A 63 14.26 -9.10 -8.06
N ASN A 64 14.92 -10.18 -7.64
CA ASN A 64 16.28 -10.12 -7.09
C ASN A 64 17.19 -10.88 -8.08
N PRO A 65 17.78 -10.17 -9.07
CA PRO A 65 18.64 -10.77 -10.09
C PRO A 65 19.98 -11.26 -9.52
#